data_AF-A0A534P9X3-F1
#
_entry.id   AF-A0A534P9X3-F1
#
_cell.length_a   1.000
_cell.length_b   1.000
_cell.length_c   1.000
_cell.angle_alpha   90.00
_cell.angle_beta   90.00
_cell.angle_gamma   90.00
#
_symmetry.space_group_name_H-M   'P 1'
#
loop_
_entity.id
_entity.type
_entity.pdbx_description
1 polymer ?
#
loop_
_entity_poly.entity_id
_entity_poly.type
_entity_poly.pdbx_seq_one_letter_code
_entity_poly.pdbx_strand_id
1 'polypeptide(L)'
;MCRRASRAPRSARRSARAPPRPASRPPGGPGRPAPRPRATSWSAPRAAPCGTPATPAGFNLVNGRATPAVIYQLVGTDLKRNGLLLATGVEDVQVEFGVDTNGDGLLGGGEFPLNSLAGADLTRIRRVRLSVLTKTLRADEALAGPGRQAVANRTAGTADKFRRRLGVVVAAPRNLL
;
A
#
# COMPACT_ATOMS: atom_id res chain seq x y z
N MET A 1 -2.70 -11.06 59.50
CA MET A 1 -3.66 -10.07 60.02
C MET A 1 -3.54 -8.78 59.19
N CYS A 2 -4.64 -8.03 59.09
CA CYS A 2 -4.80 -6.70 58.46
C CYS A 2 -4.99 -6.62 56.93
N ARG A 3 -6.27 -6.78 56.56
CA ARG A 3 -6.90 -6.31 55.32
C ARG A 3 -6.98 -4.78 55.32
N ARG A 4 -6.85 -4.13 54.16
CA ARG A 4 -7.53 -2.85 53.91
C ARG A 4 -7.95 -2.73 52.44
N ALA A 5 -9.27 -2.81 52.24
CA ALA A 5 -9.94 -2.57 50.98
C ALA A 5 -10.36 -1.09 50.94
N SER A 6 -10.01 -0.36 49.87
CA SER A 6 -10.51 0.98 49.60
C SER A 6 -11.48 0.93 48.42
N ARG A 7 -12.76 1.17 48.73
CA ARG A 7 -13.88 1.36 47.80
C ARG A 7 -13.67 2.65 46.99
N ALA A 8 -13.82 2.58 45.67
CA ALA A 8 -14.03 3.76 44.83
C ALA A 8 -15.55 4.04 44.64
N PRO A 9 -15.95 5.33 44.51
CA PRO A 9 -17.34 5.73 44.53
C PRO A 9 -18.11 5.46 43.22
N ARG A 10 -19.39 5.14 43.41
CA ARG A 10 -20.43 4.95 42.39
C ARG A 10 -20.94 6.29 41.84
N SER A 11 -21.36 6.22 40.58
CA SER A 11 -22.50 6.91 39.95
C SER A 11 -22.36 8.35 39.46
N ALA A 12 -22.48 8.50 38.14
CA ALA A 12 -23.34 9.51 37.52
C ALA A 12 -23.91 8.93 36.21
N ARG A 13 -25.07 8.26 36.31
CA ARG A 13 -25.89 7.89 35.15
C ARG A 13 -26.53 9.17 34.61
N ARG A 14 -25.97 9.76 33.56
CA ARG A 14 -26.67 10.75 32.74
C ARG A 14 -27.68 10.01 31.84
N SER A 15 -28.96 10.14 32.16
CA SER A 15 -30.07 9.76 31.27
C SER A 15 -29.98 10.59 29.99
N ALA A 16 -29.59 9.94 28.89
CA ALA A 16 -29.67 10.53 27.57
C ALA A 16 -31.14 10.54 27.12
N ARG A 17 -31.66 11.75 26.92
CA ARG A 17 -32.99 12.04 26.38
C ARG A 17 -33.04 11.51 24.94
N ALA A 18 -34.03 10.65 24.65
CA ALA A 18 -34.21 10.09 23.31
C ALA A 18 -34.49 11.19 22.27
N PRO A 19 -33.88 11.14 21.07
CA PRO A 19 -34.17 12.09 20.00
C PRO A 19 -35.59 11.86 19.43
N PRO A 20 -36.24 12.93 18.92
CA PRO A 20 -37.57 12.85 18.31
C PRO A 20 -37.55 11.98 17.05
N ARG A 21 -38.61 11.17 16.87
CA ARG A 21 -38.81 10.31 15.69
C ARG A 21 -39.01 11.18 14.43
N PRO A 22 -38.36 10.86 13.31
CA PRO A 22 -38.62 11.53 12.04
C PRO A 22 -40.02 11.20 11.52
N ALA A 23 -40.68 12.21 10.95
CA ALA A 23 -42.01 12.15 10.38
C ALA A 23 -42.10 11.08 9.27
N SER A 24 -43.18 10.32 9.30
CA SER A 24 -43.52 9.29 8.31
C SER A 24 -43.67 9.92 6.92
N ARG A 25 -42.93 9.37 5.95
CA ARG A 25 -42.94 9.75 4.53
C ARG A 25 -44.27 9.29 3.89
N PRO A 26 -44.93 10.12 3.07
CA PRO A 26 -46.17 9.73 2.40
C PRO A 26 -45.94 8.62 1.35
N PRO A 27 -46.96 7.79 1.08
CA PRO A 27 -46.87 6.68 0.13
C PRO A 27 -46.66 7.19 -1.30
N GLY A 28 -45.62 6.66 -1.95
CA GLY A 28 -45.27 6.99 -3.33
C GLY A 28 -46.32 6.48 -4.32
N GLY A 29 -46.70 7.35 -5.25
CA GLY A 29 -47.57 7.00 -6.38
C GLY A 29 -46.88 6.04 -7.37
N PRO A 30 -47.66 5.44 -8.29
CA PRO A 30 -47.17 4.46 -9.25
C PRO A 30 -46.12 5.10 -10.19
N GLY A 31 -44.87 4.64 -10.04
CA GLY A 31 -43.74 5.07 -10.84
C GLY A 31 -43.89 4.68 -12.30
N ARG A 32 -43.77 5.66 -13.19
CA ARG A 32 -43.61 5.44 -14.64
C ARG A 32 -42.40 4.52 -14.89
N PRO A 33 -42.51 3.56 -15.83
CA PRO A 33 -41.39 2.69 -16.20
C PRO A 33 -40.24 3.53 -16.76
N ALA A 34 -39.05 3.35 -16.17
CA ALA A 34 -37.85 4.03 -16.61
C ALA A 34 -37.47 3.60 -18.05
N PRO A 35 -37.00 4.53 -18.90
CA PRO A 35 -36.51 4.20 -20.22
C PRO A 35 -35.30 3.27 -20.13
N ARG A 36 -35.34 2.16 -20.87
CA ARG A 36 -34.25 1.17 -20.91
C ARG A 36 -32.97 1.84 -21.42
N PRO A 37 -31.82 1.71 -20.72
CA PRO A 37 -30.57 2.24 -21.20
C PRO A 37 -30.18 1.54 -22.51
N ARG A 38 -29.94 2.34 -23.54
CA ARG A 38 -29.40 1.91 -24.82
C ARG A 38 -28.05 1.24 -24.57
N ALA A 39 -27.87 0.02 -25.04
CA ALA A 39 -26.60 -0.68 -24.98
C ALA A 39 -25.55 0.08 -25.79
N THR A 40 -24.77 0.94 -25.13
CA THR A 40 -23.53 1.47 -25.68
C THR A 40 -22.55 0.31 -25.76
N SER A 41 -22.21 -0.08 -26.98
CA SER A 41 -21.18 -1.08 -27.26
C SER A 41 -19.87 -0.63 -26.60
N TRP A 42 -19.45 -1.39 -25.60
CA TRP A 42 -18.20 -1.14 -24.90
C TRP A 42 -17.07 -1.67 -25.78
N SER A 43 -16.50 -0.79 -26.59
CA SER A 43 -15.24 -1.08 -27.27
C SER A 43 -14.15 -1.19 -26.20
N ALA A 44 -13.70 -2.41 -25.91
CA ALA A 44 -12.60 -2.65 -24.99
C ALA A 44 -11.39 -1.81 -25.42
N PRO A 45 -10.77 -1.03 -24.53
CA PRO A 45 -9.58 -0.28 -24.88
C PRO A 45 -8.49 -1.27 -25.31
N ARG A 46 -8.00 -1.09 -26.54
CA ARG A 46 -6.86 -1.82 -27.09
C ARG A 46 -5.71 -1.66 -26.11
N ALA A 47 -5.29 -2.75 -25.47
CA ALA A 47 -4.15 -2.75 -24.57
C ALA A 47 -2.94 -2.18 -25.34
N ALA A 48 -2.44 -1.02 -24.91
CA ALA A 48 -1.20 -0.49 -25.44
C ALA A 48 -0.11 -1.55 -25.22
N PRO A 49 0.76 -1.81 -26.22
CA PRO A 49 1.86 -2.74 -26.05
C PRO A 49 2.67 -2.30 -24.83
N CYS A 50 2.71 -3.19 -23.84
CA CYS A 50 3.63 -3.14 -22.72
C CYS A 50 5.03 -2.83 -23.27
N GLY A 51 5.67 -1.78 -22.76
CA GLY A 51 6.97 -1.32 -23.24
C GLY A 51 7.93 -2.49 -23.38
N THR A 52 8.56 -2.58 -24.56
CA THR A 52 9.57 -3.59 -24.85
C THR A 52 10.63 -3.53 -23.75
N PRO A 53 10.93 -4.64 -23.04
CA PRO A 53 11.96 -4.61 -22.01
C PRO A 53 13.27 -4.15 -22.62
N ALA A 54 13.99 -3.28 -21.89
CA ALA A 54 15.29 -2.79 -22.32
C ALA A 54 16.21 -3.98 -22.60
N THR A 55 16.59 -4.17 -23.87
CA THR A 55 17.62 -5.14 -24.23
C THR A 55 18.95 -4.43 -24.04
N PRO A 56 19.82 -4.86 -23.11
CA PRO A 56 21.12 -4.23 -22.95
C PRO A 56 21.94 -4.48 -24.22
N ALA A 57 22.51 -3.41 -24.80
CA ALA A 57 23.40 -3.54 -25.94
C ALA A 57 24.69 -4.29 -25.53
N GLY A 58 25.09 -5.31 -26.29
CA GLY A 58 26.42 -5.96 -26.15
C GLY A 58 26.47 -7.41 -25.67
N PHE A 59 25.36 -8.17 -25.63
CA PHE A 59 25.40 -9.59 -25.28
C PHE A 59 25.77 -10.49 -26.48
N ASN A 60 26.93 -11.15 -26.41
CA ASN A 60 27.32 -12.21 -27.34
C ASN A 60 26.65 -13.54 -26.91
N LEU A 61 25.71 -14.03 -27.72
CA LEU A 61 24.81 -15.13 -27.39
C LEU A 61 25.46 -16.53 -27.31
N VAL A 62 26.77 -16.64 -27.50
CA VAL A 62 27.46 -17.95 -27.60
C VAL A 62 27.32 -18.79 -26.32
N ASN A 63 27.06 -18.18 -25.15
CA ASN A 63 26.70 -18.87 -23.89
C ASN A 63 25.73 -18.05 -23.00
N GLY A 64 24.86 -17.23 -23.61
CA GLY A 64 23.98 -16.34 -22.86
C GLY A 64 22.75 -17.06 -22.28
N ARG A 65 22.61 -17.14 -20.95
CA ARG A 65 21.35 -17.56 -20.31
C ARG A 65 20.46 -16.34 -20.08
N ALA A 66 19.41 -16.21 -20.89
CA ALA A 66 18.39 -15.18 -20.66
C ALA A 66 17.60 -15.52 -19.39
N THR A 67 17.72 -14.67 -18.37
CA THR A 67 16.91 -14.79 -17.15
C THR A 67 15.80 -13.75 -17.23
N PRO A 68 14.51 -14.14 -17.22
CA PRO A 68 13.42 -13.18 -17.30
C PRO A 68 13.42 -12.28 -16.06
N ALA A 69 13.51 -10.97 -16.28
CA ALA A 69 13.40 -10.01 -15.20
C ALA A 69 11.92 -9.85 -14.79
N VAL A 70 11.66 -9.88 -13.47
CA VAL A 70 10.35 -9.53 -12.91
C VAL A 70 10.38 -8.06 -12.54
N ILE A 71 9.56 -7.25 -13.21
CA ILE A 71 9.48 -5.81 -13.01
C ILE A 71 8.16 -5.49 -12.31
N TYR A 72 8.26 -4.89 -11.14
CA TYR A 72 7.14 -4.29 -10.43
C TYR A 72 7.14 -2.79 -10.69
N GLN A 73 6.01 -2.26 -11.12
CA GLN A 73 5.87 -0.85 -11.48
C GLN A 73 4.58 -0.26 -10.90
N LEU A 74 4.67 0.95 -10.37
CA LEU A 74 3.52 1.73 -9.94
C LEU A 74 3.17 2.72 -11.06
N VAL A 75 2.00 2.56 -11.67
CA VAL A 75 1.50 3.44 -12.74
C VAL A 75 0.24 4.13 -12.22
N GLY A 76 0.34 5.42 -11.88
CA GLY A 76 -0.73 6.10 -11.16
C GLY A 76 -0.94 5.47 -9.79
N THR A 77 -2.11 4.87 -9.55
CA THR A 77 -2.42 4.13 -8.31
C THR A 77 -2.37 2.61 -8.45
N ASP A 78 -1.92 2.12 -9.60
CA ASP A 78 -1.98 0.71 -9.96
C ASP A 78 -0.60 0.08 -9.86
N LEU A 79 -0.47 -0.91 -8.97
CA LEU A 79 0.71 -1.74 -8.90
C LEU A 79 0.59 -2.85 -9.94
N LYS A 80 1.55 -2.91 -10.85
CA LYS A 80 1.62 -3.89 -11.93
C LYS A 80 2.89 -4.73 -11.84
N ARG A 81 2.82 -5.98 -12.31
CA ARG A 81 3.96 -6.88 -12.52
C ARG A 81 4.04 -7.25 -13.98
N ASN A 82 5.10 -6.85 -14.67
CA ASN A 82 5.27 -7.07 -16.12
C ASN A 82 4.02 -6.65 -16.92
N GLY A 83 3.42 -5.50 -16.56
CA GLY A 83 2.19 -5.00 -17.17
C GLY A 83 0.87 -5.55 -16.61
N LEU A 84 0.88 -6.68 -15.89
CA LEU A 84 -0.30 -7.27 -15.26
C LEU A 84 -0.69 -6.51 -13.98
N LEU A 85 -1.94 -6.07 -13.85
CA LEU A 85 -2.46 -5.43 -12.65
C LEU A 85 -2.45 -6.41 -11.46
N LEU A 86 -1.81 -6.02 -10.34
CA LEU A 86 -1.79 -6.76 -9.09
C LEU A 86 -2.70 -6.13 -8.03
N ALA A 87 -2.66 -4.81 -7.89
CA ALA A 87 -3.43 -4.08 -6.90
C ALA A 87 -3.72 -2.65 -7.36
N THR A 88 -4.84 -2.10 -6.91
CA THR A 88 -5.26 -0.70 -7.13
C THR A 88 -5.27 0.05 -5.81
N GLY A 89 -5.19 1.39 -5.86
CA GLY A 89 -5.15 2.22 -4.66
C GLY A 89 -3.81 2.12 -3.92
N VAL A 90 -2.76 1.71 -4.62
CA VAL A 90 -1.39 1.78 -4.10
C VAL A 90 -0.91 3.22 -4.27
N GLU A 91 -0.53 3.84 -3.17
CA GLU A 91 -0.03 5.22 -3.16
C GLU A 91 1.49 5.25 -3.25
N ASP A 92 2.16 4.27 -2.65
CA ASP A 92 3.61 4.20 -2.65
C ASP A 92 4.13 2.76 -2.52
N VAL A 93 5.28 2.52 -3.14
CA VAL A 93 6.05 1.28 -3.02
C VAL A 93 7.51 1.65 -2.82
N GLN A 94 8.10 1.14 -1.75
CA GLN A 94 9.49 1.40 -1.40
C GLN A 94 10.23 0.08 -1.21
N VAL A 95 11.44 0.03 -1.74
CA VAL A 95 12.35 -1.10 -1.59
C VAL A 95 13.60 -0.60 -0.89
N GLU A 96 13.99 -1.34 0.15
CA GLU A 96 15.16 -1.09 0.96
C GLU A 96 16.01 -2.34 0.99
N PHE A 97 17.32 -2.17 0.90
CA PHE A 97 18.28 -3.27 0.93
C PHE A 97 19.04 -3.19 2.24
N GLY A 98 19.00 -4.27 3.01
CA GLY A 98 19.83 -4.46 4.20
C GLY A 98 21.21 -4.90 3.77
N VAL A 99 22.22 -4.04 3.93
CA VAL A 99 23.62 -4.29 3.55
C VAL A 99 24.47 -4.45 4.81
N ASP A 100 25.10 -5.61 4.94
CA ASP A 100 26.04 -5.95 6.02
C ASP A 100 27.36 -5.18 5.79
N THR A 101 27.47 -3.98 6.33
CA THR A 101 28.58 -3.07 6.01
C THR A 101 29.87 -3.43 6.75
N ASN A 102 29.75 -4.00 7.94
CA ASN A 102 30.87 -4.40 8.78
C ASN A 102 31.34 -5.85 8.56
N GLY A 103 30.58 -6.67 7.83
CA GLY A 103 30.92 -8.04 7.49
C GLY A 103 30.69 -9.04 8.64
N ASP A 104 29.89 -8.69 9.64
CA ASP A 104 29.60 -9.56 10.78
C ASP A 104 28.42 -10.53 10.53
N GLY A 105 27.75 -10.41 9.38
CA GLY A 105 26.62 -11.24 8.98
C GLY A 105 25.29 -10.83 9.62
N LEU A 106 25.27 -9.77 10.43
CA LEU A 106 24.10 -9.20 11.06
C LEU A 106 23.66 -7.93 10.34
N LEU A 107 22.44 -7.48 10.63
CA LEU A 107 21.94 -6.19 10.17
C LEU A 107 21.62 -5.29 11.36
N GLY A 108 22.33 -4.17 11.46
CA GLY A 108 22.10 -3.09 12.41
C GLY A 108 20.98 -2.14 11.97
N GLY A 109 20.56 -1.26 12.89
CA GLY A 109 19.46 -0.30 12.65
C GLY A 109 19.73 0.74 11.55
N GLY A 110 21.01 0.98 11.22
CA GLY A 110 21.43 1.91 10.16
C GLY A 110 21.70 1.28 8.80
N GLU A 111 21.58 -0.04 8.67
CA GLU A 111 22.08 -0.80 7.51
C GLU A 111 21.06 -1.00 6.38
N PHE A 112 20.04 -0.15 6.33
CA PHE A 112 19.12 -0.05 5.20
C PHE A 112 19.38 1.27 4.45
N PRO A 113 20.46 1.38 3.64
CA PRO A 113 20.65 2.54 2.78
C PRO A 113 19.48 2.64 1.81
N LEU A 114 18.70 3.70 1.98
CA LEU A 114 17.48 3.89 1.22
C LEU A 114 17.78 4.14 -0.25
N ASN A 115 17.04 3.39 -1.08
CA ASN A 115 16.78 3.58 -2.52
C ASN A 115 17.96 3.66 -3.49
N SER A 116 19.20 3.43 -3.08
CA SER A 116 20.33 3.32 -4.00
C SER A 116 21.32 2.23 -3.57
N LEU A 117 21.57 1.31 -4.49
CA LEU A 117 22.68 0.35 -4.39
C LEU A 117 23.94 0.86 -5.11
N ALA A 118 23.94 2.11 -5.59
CA ALA A 118 25.09 2.66 -6.29
C ALA A 118 26.29 2.74 -5.32
N GLY A 119 27.36 2.02 -5.64
CA GLY A 119 28.56 1.92 -4.81
C GLY A 119 28.46 0.94 -3.63
N ALA A 120 27.34 0.22 -3.48
CA ALA A 120 27.20 -0.82 -2.45
C ALA A 120 27.81 -2.15 -2.93
N ASP A 121 28.44 -2.87 -2.01
CA ASP A 121 28.86 -4.26 -2.24
C ASP A 121 27.62 -5.17 -2.23
N LEU A 122 27.21 -5.58 -3.43
CA LEU A 122 26.01 -6.40 -3.64
C LEU A 122 26.11 -7.78 -2.99
N THR A 123 27.33 -8.31 -2.75
CA THR A 123 27.55 -9.61 -2.10
C THR A 123 27.19 -9.59 -0.61
N ARG A 124 27.03 -8.39 -0.05
CA ARG A 124 26.70 -8.16 1.36
C ARG A 124 25.23 -7.84 1.58
N ILE A 125 24.38 -7.95 0.57
CA ILE A 125 22.94 -7.78 0.76
C ILE A 125 22.41 -9.01 1.50
N ARG A 126 21.88 -8.80 2.71
CA ARG A 126 21.33 -9.87 3.56
C ARG A 126 19.82 -9.89 3.59
N ARG A 127 19.17 -8.74 3.40
CA ARG A 127 17.70 -8.61 3.44
C ARG A 127 17.21 -7.60 2.42
N VAL A 128 15.97 -7.79 1.99
CA VAL A 128 15.21 -6.80 1.22
C VAL A 128 13.94 -6.52 1.99
N ARG A 129 13.68 -5.25 2.29
CA ARG A 129 12.43 -4.80 2.89
C ARG A 129 11.60 -4.08 1.84
N LEU A 130 10.39 -4.59 1.62
CA LEU A 130 9.39 -4.02 0.75
C LEU A 130 8.30 -3.37 1.61
N SER A 131 8.08 -2.09 1.41
CA SER A 131 7.03 -1.32 2.06
C SER A 131 6.01 -0.88 1.01
N VAL A 132 4.75 -1.26 1.19
CA VAL A 132 3.64 -0.90 0.30
C VAL A 132 2.61 -0.10 1.08
N LEU A 133 2.39 1.14 0.66
CA LEU A 133 1.37 2.00 1.24
C LEU A 133 0.14 2.01 0.34
N THR A 134 -0.98 1.55 0.89
CA THR A 134 -2.28 1.54 0.22
C THR A 134 -3.19 2.60 0.79
N LYS A 135 -4.06 3.17 -0.04
CA LYS A 135 -5.07 4.16 0.32
C LYS A 135 -6.45 3.72 -0.16
N THR A 136 -7.50 4.13 0.56
CA THR A 136 -8.87 3.97 0.09
C THR A 136 -9.14 4.81 -1.16
N LEU A 137 -10.03 4.33 -2.03
CA LEU A 137 -10.40 5.04 -3.26
C LEU A 137 -11.21 6.31 -3.00
N ARG A 138 -11.88 6.39 -1.85
CA ARG A 138 -12.70 7.53 -1.44
C ARG A 138 -12.24 8.05 -0.09
N ALA A 139 -12.36 9.36 0.08
CA ALA A 139 -12.22 10.03 1.36
C ALA A 139 -13.38 9.65 2.28
N ASP A 140 -13.08 9.53 3.56
CA ASP A 140 -14.03 9.32 4.63
C ASP A 140 -14.07 10.62 5.44
N GLU A 141 -15.07 11.48 5.18
CA GLU A 141 -15.17 12.81 5.79
C GLU A 141 -15.19 12.75 7.33
N ALA A 142 -15.75 11.67 7.88
CA ALA A 142 -15.82 11.42 9.31
C ALA A 142 -14.47 10.98 9.91
N LEU A 143 -13.47 10.66 9.09
CA LEU A 143 -12.15 10.26 9.55
C LEU A 143 -11.42 11.48 10.16
N ALA A 144 -11.23 11.44 11.47
CA ALA A 144 -10.25 12.26 12.19
C ALA A 144 -9.03 11.39 12.49
N GLY A 145 -8.30 11.02 11.44
CA GLY A 145 -7.18 10.07 11.51
C GLY A 145 -5.83 10.72 11.19
N PRO A 146 -4.73 10.01 11.50
CA PRO A 146 -3.42 10.41 11.01
C PRO A 146 -3.42 10.43 9.49
N GLY A 147 -2.64 11.34 8.91
CA GLY A 147 -2.48 11.43 7.46
C GLY A 147 -1.66 10.29 6.89
N ARG A 148 -0.91 10.60 5.83
CA ARG A 148 0.00 9.63 5.21
C ARG A 148 1.03 9.16 6.24
N GLN A 149 1.13 7.84 6.46
CA GLN A 149 2.16 7.28 7.33
C GLN A 149 3.56 7.55 6.77
N ALA A 150 4.54 7.76 7.65
CA ALA A 150 5.93 7.85 7.24
C ALA A 150 6.37 6.51 6.63
N VAL A 151 7.13 6.61 5.56
CA VAL A 151 7.79 5.48 4.90
C VAL A 151 9.27 5.85 4.79
N ALA A 152 10.11 4.88 4.51
CA ALA A 152 11.54 5.01 4.72
C ALA A 152 12.19 6.24 4.04
N ASN A 153 11.83 6.58 2.78
CA ASN A 153 12.34 7.81 2.13
C ASN A 153 11.30 8.94 1.99
N ARG A 154 10.14 8.84 2.65
CA ARG A 154 9.13 9.91 2.62
C ARG A 154 8.53 10.14 4.01
N THR A 155 8.56 11.38 4.44
CA THR A 155 7.97 11.81 5.70
C THR A 155 6.46 11.53 5.74
N ALA A 156 5.92 11.48 6.96
CA ALA A 156 4.48 11.47 7.16
C ALA A 156 3.86 12.72 6.51
N GLY A 157 2.66 12.57 5.96
CA GLY A 157 1.90 13.65 5.34
C GLY A 157 0.74 14.12 6.22
N THR A 158 0.19 15.28 5.88
CA THR A 158 -0.99 15.86 6.54
C THR A 158 -2.22 14.97 6.44
N ALA A 159 -3.13 15.08 7.41
CA ALA A 159 -4.42 14.39 7.37
C ALA A 159 -5.28 14.88 6.19
N ASP A 160 -5.75 13.94 5.37
CA ASP A 160 -6.46 14.21 4.11
C ASP A 160 -7.71 13.34 3.93
N LYS A 161 -8.23 12.79 5.04
CA LYS A 161 -9.47 11.97 5.07
C LYS A 161 -9.38 10.61 4.37
N PHE A 162 -8.23 10.21 3.84
CA PHE A 162 -8.07 8.86 3.28
C PHE A 162 -7.55 7.88 4.33
N ARG A 163 -8.19 6.71 4.42
CA ARG A 163 -7.67 5.62 5.25
C ARG A 163 -6.53 4.95 4.52
N ARG A 164 -5.43 4.71 5.24
CA ARG A 164 -4.24 4.06 4.70
C ARG A 164 -3.85 2.83 5.49
N ARG A 165 -3.19 1.91 4.81
CA ARG A 165 -2.51 0.76 5.42
C ARG A 165 -1.13 0.61 4.82
N LEU A 166 -0.12 0.63 5.68
CA LEU A 166 1.25 0.25 5.35
C LEU A 166 1.42 -1.25 5.59
N GLY A 167 1.75 -1.98 4.53
CA GLY A 167 2.24 -3.35 4.62
C GLY A 167 3.76 -3.35 4.47
N VAL A 168 4.45 -4.06 5.36
CA VAL A 168 5.91 -4.21 5.30
C VAL A 168 6.22 -5.70 5.25
N VAL A 169 7.03 -6.10 4.27
CA VAL A 169 7.51 -7.47 4.10
C VAL A 169 9.03 -7.42 4.08
N VAL A 170 9.66 -8.30 4.84
CA VAL A 170 11.12 -8.47 4.83
C VAL A 170 11.42 -9.86 4.30
N ALA A 171 12.25 -9.92 3.25
CA ALA A 171 12.70 -11.16 2.64
C ALA A 171 14.22 -11.28 2.80
N ALA A 172 14.70 -12.50 3.06
CA ALA A 172 16.12 -12.85 3.02
C ALA A 172 16.40 -13.50 1.65
N PRO A 173 16.99 -12.77 0.70
CA PRO A 173 17.33 -13.30 -0.61
C PRO A 173 18.43 -14.36 -0.45
N ARG A 174 18.23 -15.53 -1.07
CA ARG A 174 19.24 -16.61 -1.07
C ARG A 174 20.17 -16.56 -2.28
N ASN A 175 19.74 -15.89 -3.35
CA ASN A 175 20.41 -15.86 -4.64
C ASN A 175 20.63 -14.41 -5.12
N LEU A 176 21.02 -13.51 -4.22
CA LEU A 176 21.55 -12.20 -4.61
C LEU A 176 23.07 -12.36 -4.70
N LEU A 177 23.51 -12.85 -5.87
CA LEU A 177 24.87 -13.27 -6.22
C LEU A 177 25.28 -14.64 -5.65
#